data_AF-A0ABD4SDL3-F1
#
_entry.id   AF-A0ABD4SDL3-F1
#
_cell.length_a   1.000
_cell.length_b   1.000
_cell.length_c   1.000
_cell.angle_alpha   90.00
_cell.angle_beta   90.00
_cell.angle_gamma   90.00
#
_symmetry.space_group_name_H-M   'P 1'
#
loop_
_entity.id
_entity.type
_entity.pdbx_description
1 polymer ?
#
loop_
_entity_poly.entity_id
_entity_poly.type
_entity_poly.pdbx_seq_one_letter_code
_entity_poly.pdbx_strand_id
1 'polypeptide(L)' 'INHAINRMIETEHPAVIAKEDLTFVKEKGVKSDNSRFARKMRKRLNSWTKGQLDERIVYLSSKNSIETHDVNP' A
#
# COMPACT_ATOMS: atom_id res chain seq x y z
N ILE A 1 -9.53 -2.63 -1.44
CA ILE A 1 -8.32 -1.77 -1.42
C ILE A 1 -8.67 -0.41 -2.01
N ASN A 2 -9.05 -0.30 -3.28
CA ASN A 2 -9.48 1.00 -3.86
C ASN A 2 -10.58 1.70 -3.06
N HIS A 3 -11.60 0.95 -2.61
CA HIS A 3 -12.67 1.53 -1.81
C HIS A 3 -12.15 2.12 -0.49
N ALA A 4 -11.14 1.50 0.13
CA ALA A 4 -10.54 2.00 1.36
C ALA A 4 -9.69 3.26 1.10
N ILE A 5 -8.92 3.29 0.00
CA ILE A 5 -8.12 4.46 -0.40
C ILE A 5 -9.03 5.65 -0.70
N ASN A 6 -10.07 5.42 -1.51
CA ASN A 6 -11.04 6.48 -1.84
C ASN A 6 -11.74 6.98 -0.58
N ARG A 7 -12.18 6.07 0.30
CA ARG A 7 -12.80 6.45 1.57
C ARG A 7 -11.86 7.31 2.41
N MET A 8 -10.59 6.93 2.55
CA MET A 8 -9.59 7.72 3.30
C MET A 8 -9.43 9.13 2.70
N ILE A 9 -9.30 9.24 1.38
CA ILE A 9 -9.20 10.55 0.70
C ILE A 9 -10.44 11.42 0.95
N GLU A 10 -11.62 10.81 0.86
CA GLU A 10 -12.91 11.49 1.05
C GLU A 10 -13.16 11.91 2.50
N THR A 11 -12.69 11.15 3.50
CA THR A 11 -12.98 11.42 4.91
C THR A 11 -11.90 12.22 5.62
N GLU A 12 -10.63 12.01 5.26
CA GLU A 12 -9.48 12.57 5.99
C GLU A 12 -8.87 13.78 5.29
N HIS A 13 -9.17 13.99 4.00
CA HIS A 13 -8.65 15.10 3.19
C HIS A 13 -7.13 15.33 3.34
N PRO A 14 -6.31 14.29 3.11
CA PRO A 14 -4.88 14.40 3.35
C PRO A 14 -4.22 15.34 2.33
N ALA A 15 -3.31 16.20 2.81
CA ALA A 15 -2.43 16.97 1.92
C ALA A 15 -1.27 16.10 1.38
N VAL A 16 -0.87 15.08 2.14
CA VAL A 16 0.30 14.24 1.88
C VAL A 16 -0.01 12.78 2.19
N ILE A 17 0.42 11.87 1.33
CA ILE A 17 0.42 10.42 1.55
C ILE A 17 1.86 9.92 1.56
N ALA A 18 2.31 9.42 2.71
CA ALA A 18 3.57 8.71 2.83
C ALA A 18 3.37 7.22 2.51
N LYS A 19 4.20 6.66 1.63
CA LYS A 19 4.17 5.25 1.22
C LYS A 19 5.53 4.60 1.43
N GLU A 20 5.55 3.42 2.03
CA GLU A 20 6.77 2.62 2.23
C GLU A 20 7.02 1.70 1.04
N ASP A 21 8.25 1.65 0.55
CA ASP A 21 8.65 0.64 -0.44
C ASP A 21 8.91 -0.72 0.23
N LEU A 22 7.87 -1.55 0.25
CA LEU A 22 7.91 -2.91 0.77
C LEU A 22 8.29 -3.96 -0.28
N THR A 23 8.87 -3.59 -1.42
CA THR A 23 9.35 -4.55 -2.43
C THR A 23 10.65 -5.24 -2.01
N PHE A 24 11.50 -4.55 -1.22
CA PHE A 24 12.81 -5.07 -0.78
C PHE A 24 12.83 -5.62 0.64
N VAL A 25 11.74 -5.47 1.41
CA VAL A 25 11.65 -6.07 2.74
C VAL A 25 11.50 -7.58 2.59
N LYS A 26 12.63 -8.31 2.61
CA LYS A 26 12.64 -9.73 3.00
C LYS A 26 11.94 -9.77 4.35
N GLU A 27 10.87 -10.55 4.49
CA GLU A 27 10.20 -10.80 5.78
C GLU A 27 11.28 -11.17 6.80
N LYS A 28 11.78 -10.21 7.58
CA LYS A 28 12.83 -10.42 8.58
C LYS A 28 12.17 -11.16 9.72
N GLY A 29 12.20 -12.48 9.68
CA GLY A 29 12.23 -13.36 10.86
C GLY A 29 11.10 -13.24 11.90
N VAL A 30 10.02 -12.49 11.67
CA VAL A 30 8.85 -12.55 12.56
C VAL A 30 8.22 -13.91 12.29
N LYS A 31 8.18 -14.80 13.30
CA LYS A 31 7.56 -16.13 13.25
C LYS A 31 6.35 -16.07 12.32
N SER A 32 6.51 -16.60 11.10
CA SER A 32 5.57 -16.32 10.03
C SER A 32 4.18 -16.67 10.53
N ASP A 33 3.29 -15.69 10.64
CA ASP A 33 1.91 -15.99 10.99
C ASP A 33 1.41 -16.97 9.92
N ASN A 34 1.25 -18.23 10.33
CA ASN A 34 0.83 -19.33 9.47
C ASN A 34 -0.69 -19.42 9.42
N SER A 35 -1.39 -18.42 9.96
CA SER A 35 -2.82 -18.28 9.77
C SER A 35 -3.15 -18.35 8.27
N ARG A 36 -4.27 -19.03 7.99
CA ARG A 36 -4.82 -19.14 6.63
C ARG A 36 -5.00 -17.76 6.00
N PHE A 37 -5.32 -16.75 6.82
CA PHE A 37 -5.47 -15.36 6.43
C PHE A 37 -4.15 -14.75 5.96
N ALA A 38 -3.08 -14.80 6.77
CA ALA A 38 -1.77 -14.26 6.39
C ALA A 38 -1.23 -14.91 5.11
N ARG A 39 -1.41 -16.23 4.97
CA ARG A 39 -1.04 -16.96 3.74
C ARG A 39 -1.85 -16.53 2.51
N LYS A 40 -3.15 -16.25 2.68
CA LYS A 40 -4.01 -15.71 1.62
C LYS A 40 -3.58 -14.29 1.22
N MET A 41 -3.25 -13.45 2.19
CA MET A 41 -2.82 -12.06 1.93
C MET A 41 -1.48 -12.01 1.21
N ARG A 42 -0.50 -12.84 1.59
CA ARG A 42 0.79 -12.96 0.86
C ARG A 42 0.61 -13.32 -0.61
N LYS A 43 -0.26 -14.28 -0.92
CA LYS A 43 -0.57 -14.65 -2.32
C LYS A 43 -1.21 -13.49 -3.09
N ARG A 44 -2.06 -12.69 -2.43
CA ARG A 44 -2.76 -11.55 -3.05
C ARG A 44 -1.89 -10.30 -3.17
N LEU A 45 -0.88 -10.14 -2.33
CA LEU A 45 0.02 -8.98 -2.28
C LEU A 45 1.41 -9.37 -2.79
N ASN A 46 1.46 -10.09 -3.92
CA ASN A 46 2.72 -10.33 -4.61
C ASN A 46 3.25 -9.01 -5.22
N SER A 47 4.51 -9.01 -5.67
CA SER A 47 5.17 -7.80 -6.19
C SER A 47 4.43 -7.12 -7.33
N TRP A 48 3.77 -7.88 -8.22
CA TRP A 48 2.96 -7.32 -9.31
C TRP A 48 1.75 -6.56 -8.79
N THR A 49 1.00 -7.18 -7.87
CA THR A 49 -0.16 -6.51 -7.25
C THR A 49 0.26 -5.31 -6.40
N LYS A 50 1.43 -5.35 -5.76
CA LYS A 50 2.00 -4.20 -5.06
C LYS A 50 2.31 -3.04 -6.03
N GLY A 51 2.94 -3.31 -7.16
CA GLY A 51 3.21 -2.30 -8.20
C GLY A 51 1.92 -1.66 -8.74
N GLN A 52 0.91 -2.47 -9.06
CA GLN A 52 -0.39 -1.96 -9.50
C GLN A 52 -1.11 -1.13 -8.43
N LEU A 53 -0.89 -1.42 -7.14
CA LEU A 53 -1.45 -0.60 -6.05
C LEU A 53 -0.73 0.73 -5.94
N ASP A 54 0.59 0.75 -6.11
CA ASP A 54 1.39 1.97 -6.09
C ASP A 54 0.98 2.92 -7.22
N GLU A 55 0.91 2.42 -8.47
CA GLU A 55 0.44 3.19 -9.62
C GLU A 55 -0.94 3.82 -9.37
N ARG A 56 -1.84 3.10 -8.71
CA ARG A 56 -3.18 3.59 -8.39
C ARG A 56 -3.17 4.63 -7.29
N ILE A 57 -2.33 4.48 -6.27
CA ILE A 57 -2.16 5.50 -5.22
C ILE A 57 -1.64 6.79 -5.84
N VAL A 58 -0.60 6.70 -6.69
CA VAL A 58 -0.04 7.86 -7.41
C VAL A 58 -1.12 8.53 -8.28
N TYR A 59 -1.87 7.75 -9.07
CA TYR A 59 -2.95 8.28 -9.90
C TYR A 59 -4.04 9.00 -9.09
N LEU A 60 -4.55 8.35 -8.03
CA LEU A 60 -5.60 8.92 -7.19
C LEU A 60 -5.11 10.15 -6.43
N SER A 61 -3.87 10.15 -5.98
CA SER A 61 -3.28 11.30 -5.28
C SER A 61 -3.14 12.49 -6.22
N SER A 62 -2.59 12.26 -7.42
CA SER A 62 -2.49 13.29 -8.47
C SER A 62 -3.85 13.87 -8.85
N LYS A 63 -4.87 13.03 -9.02
CA LYS A 63 -6.24 13.48 -9.33
C LYS A 63 -6.83 14.40 -8.25
N ASN A 64 -6.44 14.19 -6.99
CA ASN A 64 -6.94 14.95 -5.85
C ASN A 64 -5.96 16.03 -5.36
N SER A 65 -4.90 16.33 -6.11
CA SER A 65 -3.85 17.29 -5.72
C SER A 65 -3.19 16.97 -4.37
N ILE A 66 -2.99 15.68 -4.11
CA ILE A 66 -2.36 15.16 -2.90
C ILE A 66 -0.91 14.80 -3.23
N GLU A 67 0.04 15.26 -2.41
CA GLU A 67 1.45 14.92 -2.58
C GLU A 67 1.74 13.50 -2.10
N THR A 68 2.62 12.78 -2.79
CA THR A 68 3.04 11.44 -2.38
C THR A 68 4.54 11.40 -2.13
N HIS A 69 4.95 10.84 -0.99
CA HIS A 69 6.36 10.61 -0.67
C HIS A 69 6.64 9.14 -0.45
N ASP A 70 7.69 8.64 -1.10
CA ASP A 70 8.28 7.35 -0.77
C ASP A 70 9.16 7.51 0.48
N VAL A 71 8.83 6.77 1.54
CA VAL A 71 9.61 6.69 2.76
C VAL A 71 10.34 5.36 2.79
N ASN A 72 11.66 5.40 2.95
CA ASN A 72 12.46 4.18 3.09
C ASN A 72 12.44 3.75 4.57
N PRO A 73 12.15 2.47 4.88
CA PRO A 73 12.14 1.97 6.25
C PRO A 73 13.53 1.92 6.89
#